data_AF-A0A401WWC1-F1
#
_entry.id   AF-A0A401WWC1-F1
#
_cell.length_a   1.000
_cell.length_b   1.000
_cell.length_c   1.000
_cell.angle_alpha   90.00
_cell.angle_beta   90.00
_cell.angle_gamma   90.00
#
_symmetry.space_group_name_H-M   'P 1'
#
loop_
_entity.id
_entity.type
_entity.pdbx_description
1 polymer ?
#
loop_
_entity_poly.entity_id
_entity_poly.type
_entity_poly.pdbx_seq_one_letter_code
_entity_poly.pdbx_strand_id
1 'polypeptide(L)'
;MSLEKIRKLVSESKALTAILNFLRAEKEEHRLNNNAVIGMIECYFFEMAVHIYQLALVMKRHGKVYMVNDNVRYNGITIPVDCILSSMAEKLGFKCLKIWVLPEGKGNSSQQMKAHGRSETRKCVYLWERQ
;
A
#
# COMPACT_ATOMS: atom_id res chain seq x y z
N MET A 1 17.38 -8.53 -8.07
CA MET A 1 17.39 -8.13 -6.66
C MET A 1 16.95 -9.35 -5.86
N SER A 2 17.67 -9.71 -4.79
CA SER A 2 17.26 -10.82 -3.92
C SER A 2 16.02 -10.45 -3.10
N LEU A 3 15.29 -11.47 -2.61
CA LEU A 3 14.13 -11.26 -1.74
C LEU A 3 14.51 -10.48 -0.46
N GLU A 4 15.72 -10.71 0.07
CA GLU A 4 16.24 -9.99 1.23
C GLU A 4 16.40 -8.49 0.95
N LYS A 5 16.91 -8.13 -0.23
CA LYS A 5 17.02 -6.72 -0.65
C LYS A 5 15.64 -6.07 -0.85
N ILE A 6 14.66 -6.81 -1.37
CA ILE A 6 13.27 -6.33 -1.48
C ILE A 6 12.67 -6.12 -0.08
N ARG A 7 12.87 -7.06 0.84
CA ARG A 7 12.42 -6.94 2.23
C ARG A 7 13.03 -5.71 2.91
N LYS A 8 14.32 -5.47 2.71
CA LYS A 8 15.00 -4.27 3.21
C LYS A 8 14.37 -2.98 2.67
N LEU A 9 14.18 -2.89 1.35
CA LEU A 9 13.52 -1.73 0.71
C LEU A 9 12.14 -1.44 1.30
N VAL A 10 11.36 -2.49 1.57
CA VAL A 10 10.02 -2.37 2.17
C VAL A 10 10.11 -1.85 3.61
N SER A 11 11.05 -2.37 4.41
CA SER A 11 11.27 -1.91 5.79
C SER A 11 11.77 -0.46 5.91
N GLU A 12 12.40 0.07 4.86
CA GLU A 12 12.84 1.47 4.79
C GLU A 12 11.70 2.46 4.48
N SER A 13 10.48 1.97 4.17
CA SER A 13 9.32 2.83 3.98
C SER A 13 8.88 3.45 5.31
N LYS A 14 9.23 4.72 5.53
CA LYS A 14 8.85 5.47 6.74
C LYS A 14 7.35 5.44 7.01
N ALA A 15 6.54 5.59 5.96
CA ALA A 15 5.08 5.58 6.05
C ALA A 15 4.55 4.21 6.51
N LEU A 16 5.03 3.12 5.88
CA LEU A 16 4.63 1.76 6.26
C LEU A 16 5.08 1.44 7.70
N THR A 17 6.31 1.77 8.05
CA THR A 17 6.85 1.54 9.39
C THR A 17 6.05 2.29 10.45
N ALA A 18 5.68 3.55 10.20
CA ALA A 18 4.83 4.30 11.12
C ALA A 18 3.44 3.66 11.31
N ILE A 19 2.82 3.20 10.23
CA ILE A 19 1.52 2.51 10.26
C ILE A 19 1.61 1.20 11.04
N LEU A 20 2.63 0.38 10.78
CA LEU A 20 2.83 -0.88 11.49
C LEU A 20 3.12 -0.66 12.97
N ASN A 21 3.88 0.37 13.33
CA ASN A 21 4.16 0.71 14.72
C ASN A 21 2.89 1.17 15.46
N PHE A 22 2.05 2.00 14.81
CA PHE A 22 0.74 2.36 15.37
C PHE A 22 -0.11 1.12 15.63
N LEU A 23 -0.26 0.22 14.65
CA LEU A 23 -1.07 -0.98 14.81
C LEU A 23 -0.50 -1.92 15.89
N ARG A 24 0.82 -2.04 16.01
CA ARG A 24 1.47 -2.80 17.08
C ARG A 24 1.16 -2.19 18.45
N ALA A 25 1.23 -0.87 18.61
CA ALA A 25 0.84 -0.22 19.87
C ALA A 25 -0.64 -0.48 20.22
N GLU A 26 -1.54 -0.38 19.23
CA GLU A 26 -2.97 -0.69 19.42
C GLU A 26 -3.22 -2.15 19.77
N LYS A 27 -2.37 -3.07 19.32
CA LYS A 27 -2.42 -4.49 19.69
C LYS A 27 -2.07 -4.70 21.16
N GLU A 28 -0.96 -4.09 21.63
CA GLU A 28 -0.52 -4.21 23.03
C GLU A 28 -1.58 -3.67 24.00
N GLU A 29 -2.33 -2.68 23.55
CA GLU A 29 -3.42 -2.06 24.31
C GLU A 29 -4.78 -2.76 24.14
N HIS A 30 -4.81 -3.92 23.46
CA HIS A 30 -6.02 -4.69 23.16
C HIS A 30 -7.13 -3.90 22.42
N ARG A 31 -6.76 -2.86 21.66
CA ARG A 31 -7.68 -2.03 20.88
C ARG A 31 -7.87 -2.49 19.44
N LEU A 32 -7.04 -3.42 18.95
CA LEU A 32 -7.25 -4.05 17.65
C LEU A 32 -8.35 -5.12 17.70
N ASN A 33 -9.28 -5.05 16.75
CA ASN A 33 -10.29 -6.09 16.53
C ASN A 33 -9.74 -7.37 15.87
N ASN A 34 -8.57 -7.30 15.22
CA ASN A 34 -7.92 -8.42 14.56
C ASN A 34 -6.41 -8.21 14.49
N ASN A 35 -5.66 -8.97 15.31
CA ASN A 35 -4.21 -8.87 15.38
C ASN A 35 -3.49 -9.33 14.10
N ALA A 36 -4.12 -10.20 13.29
CA ALA A 36 -3.54 -10.70 12.04
C ALA A 36 -3.38 -9.60 10.98
N VAL A 37 -4.06 -8.46 11.14
CA VAL A 37 -4.00 -7.33 10.20
C VAL A 37 -2.57 -6.80 10.03
N ILE A 38 -1.76 -6.82 11.09
CA ILE A 38 -0.37 -6.32 11.06
C ILE A 38 0.46 -7.14 10.07
N GLY A 39 0.43 -8.48 10.24
CA GLY A 39 1.17 -9.39 9.36
C GLY A 39 0.64 -9.36 7.93
N MET A 40 -0.68 -9.26 7.75
CA MET A 40 -1.29 -9.13 6.42
C MET A 40 -0.81 -7.87 5.69
N ILE A 41 -0.79 -6.71 6.36
CA ILE A 41 -0.29 -5.46 5.77
C ILE A 41 1.19 -5.58 5.40
N GLU A 42 2.01 -6.12 6.31
CA GLU A 42 3.44 -6.30 6.07
C GLU A 42 3.72 -7.23 4.87
N CYS A 43 3.06 -8.38 4.82
CA CYS A 43 3.16 -9.32 3.71
C CYS A 43 2.65 -8.71 2.40
N TYR A 44 1.52 -8.00 2.41
CA TYR A 44 0.96 -7.36 1.23
C TYR A 44 1.98 -6.43 0.55
N PHE A 45 2.60 -5.51 1.32
CA PHE A 45 3.58 -4.59 0.74
C PHE A 45 4.86 -5.30 0.29
N PHE A 46 5.27 -6.36 0.99
CA PHE A 46 6.39 -7.18 0.56
C PHE A 46 6.14 -7.89 -0.77
N GLU A 47 5.01 -8.59 -0.89
CA GLU A 47 4.62 -9.30 -2.12
C GLU A 47 4.40 -8.34 -3.28
N MET A 48 3.77 -7.18 -3.03
CA MET A 48 3.63 -6.15 -4.05
C MET A 48 4.98 -5.61 -4.51
N ALA A 49 5.94 -5.38 -3.62
CA ALA A 49 7.29 -4.96 -4.01
C ALA A 49 8.00 -6.04 -4.84
N VAL A 50 7.80 -7.32 -4.53
CA VAL A 50 8.28 -8.43 -5.38
C VAL A 50 7.63 -8.37 -6.75
N HIS A 51 6.31 -8.22 -6.83
CA HIS A 51 5.58 -8.17 -8.10
C HIS A 51 6.02 -6.99 -8.97
N ILE A 52 6.13 -5.80 -8.39
CA ILE A 52 6.61 -4.59 -9.06
C ILE A 52 8.03 -4.80 -9.60
N TYR A 53 8.92 -5.38 -8.80
CA TYR A 53 10.28 -5.69 -9.26
C TYR A 53 10.28 -6.66 -10.45
N GLN A 54 9.45 -7.71 -10.42
CA GLN A 54 9.33 -8.66 -11.54
C GLN A 54 8.76 -7.99 -12.80
N LEU A 55 7.77 -7.09 -12.66
CA LEU A 55 7.28 -6.29 -13.78
C LEU A 55 8.40 -5.47 -14.42
N ALA A 56 9.27 -4.85 -13.63
CA ALA A 56 10.39 -4.06 -14.15
C ALA A 56 11.37 -4.90 -14.99
N LEU A 57 11.51 -6.19 -14.71
CA LEU A 57 12.40 -7.09 -15.45
C LEU A 57 11.87 -7.46 -16.84
N VAL A 58 10.55 -7.58 -16.99
CA VAL A 58 9.93 -8.03 -18.24
C VAL A 58 9.44 -6.89 -19.13
N MET A 59 9.29 -5.69 -18.58
CA MET A 59 8.80 -4.53 -19.32
C MET A 59 9.89 -3.84 -20.14
N LYS A 60 9.51 -3.44 -21.37
CA LYS A 60 10.34 -2.57 -22.22
C LYS A 60 10.46 -1.18 -21.58
N ARG A 61 11.58 -0.50 -21.86
CA ARG A 61 11.78 0.90 -21.51
C ARG A 61 10.64 1.77 -22.02
N HIS A 62 10.18 2.73 -21.22
CA HIS A 62 9.00 3.57 -21.46
C HIS A 62 7.65 2.82 -21.51
N GLY A 63 7.62 1.52 -21.21
CA GLY A 63 6.38 0.78 -21.02
C GLY A 63 5.58 1.32 -19.83
N LYS A 64 4.25 1.37 -19.97
CA LYS A 64 3.36 1.96 -18.96
C LYS A 64 2.63 0.86 -18.18
N VAL A 65 2.57 1.02 -16.85
CA VAL A 65 1.73 0.22 -15.95
C VAL A 65 0.59 1.08 -15.46
N TYR A 66 -0.63 0.55 -15.59
CA TYR A 66 -1.84 1.11 -14.99
C TYR A 66 -2.26 0.18 -13.87
N MET A 67 -2.02 0.58 -12.62
CA MET A 67 -2.38 -0.21 -11.44
C MET A 67 -3.64 0.37 -10.82
N VAL A 68 -4.72 -0.41 -10.80
CA VAL A 68 -5.98 -0.03 -10.13
C VAL A 68 -5.99 -0.60 -8.73
N ASN A 69 -6.06 0.26 -7.72
CA ASN A 69 -6.06 -0.18 -6.33
C ASN A 69 -6.64 0.88 -5.39
N ASP A 70 -7.12 0.43 -4.24
CA ASP A 70 -7.79 1.26 -3.24
C ASP A 70 -6.84 1.55 -2.07
N ASN A 71 -6.98 2.74 -1.48
CA ASN A 71 -6.51 2.93 -0.11
C ASN A 71 -7.42 2.14 0.83
N VAL A 72 -6.91 1.85 2.03
CA VAL A 72 -7.63 1.05 3.03
C VAL A 72 -7.58 1.71 4.38
N ARG A 73 -8.51 1.34 5.26
CA ARG A 73 -8.59 1.86 6.62
C ARG A 73 -8.57 0.71 7.62
N TYR A 74 -7.72 0.83 8.64
CA TYR A 74 -7.64 -0.12 9.74
C TYR A 74 -7.52 0.63 11.06
N ASN A 75 -8.32 0.21 12.04
CA ASN A 75 -8.32 0.78 13.39
C ASN A 75 -8.31 2.33 13.40
N GLY A 76 -9.20 2.94 12.61
CA GLY A 76 -9.33 4.39 12.52
C GLY A 76 -8.32 5.09 11.60
N ILE A 77 -7.17 4.50 11.26
CA ILE A 77 -6.15 5.12 10.40
C ILE A 77 -6.29 4.74 8.93
N THR A 78 -5.99 5.68 8.04
CA THR A 78 -5.93 5.45 6.59
C THR A 78 -4.52 5.01 6.19
N ILE A 79 -4.43 3.94 5.41
CA ILE A 79 -3.21 3.47 4.79
C ILE A 79 -3.18 3.99 3.34
N PRO A 80 -2.27 4.92 3.00
CA PRO A 80 -2.13 5.46 1.65
C PRO A 80 -1.36 4.49 0.76
N VAL A 81 -2.03 3.40 0.39
CA VAL A 81 -1.46 2.32 -0.44
C VAL A 81 -0.93 2.88 -1.76
N ASP A 82 -1.65 3.83 -2.34
CA ASP A 82 -1.27 4.55 -3.55
C ASP A 82 0.11 5.20 -3.47
N CYS A 83 0.36 5.98 -2.42
CA CYS A 83 1.63 6.65 -2.20
C CYS A 83 2.75 5.65 -1.85
N ILE A 84 2.46 4.65 -1.01
CA ILE A 84 3.47 3.68 -0.57
C ILE A 84 3.94 2.83 -1.75
N LEU A 85 3.00 2.26 -2.53
CA LEU A 85 3.35 1.44 -3.70
C LEU A 85 4.04 2.25 -4.78
N SER A 86 3.60 3.49 -5.03
CA SER A 86 4.26 4.34 -6.03
C SER A 86 5.70 4.69 -5.61
N SER A 87 5.95 4.98 -4.33
CA SER A 87 7.30 5.21 -3.83
C SER A 87 8.19 3.95 -3.94
N MET A 88 7.62 2.76 -3.70
CA MET A 88 8.34 1.50 -3.93
C MET A 88 8.64 1.29 -5.41
N ALA A 89 7.67 1.55 -6.30
CA ALA A 89 7.86 1.43 -7.74
C ALA A 89 8.99 2.31 -8.27
N GLU A 90 9.12 3.53 -7.74
CA GLU A 90 10.23 4.42 -8.08
C GLU A 90 11.61 3.85 -7.72
N LYS A 91 11.71 3.13 -6.61
CA LYS A 91 12.93 2.43 -6.20
C LYS A 91 13.16 1.11 -6.96
N LEU A 92 12.15 0.62 -7.68
CA LEU A 92 12.14 -0.68 -8.34
C LEU A 92 12.19 -0.59 -9.87
N GLY A 93 12.62 0.56 -10.42
CA GLY A 93 12.87 0.73 -11.85
C GLY A 93 11.74 1.35 -12.65
N PHE A 94 10.77 1.95 -11.95
CA PHE A 94 9.71 2.76 -12.57
C PHE A 94 9.85 4.24 -12.21
N LYS A 95 9.10 5.08 -12.90
CA LYS A 95 8.83 6.47 -12.55
C LYS A 95 7.33 6.59 -12.31
N CYS A 96 6.92 7.18 -11.18
CA CYS A 96 5.52 7.50 -10.98
C CYS A 96 5.17 8.75 -11.81
N LEU A 97 4.29 8.60 -12.81
CA LEU A 97 3.85 9.73 -13.63
C LEU A 97 2.64 10.42 -13.02
N LYS A 98 1.64 9.64 -12.60
CA LYS A 98 0.39 10.14 -12.01
C LYS A 98 -0.23 9.13 -11.05
N ILE A 99 -0.94 9.63 -10.06
CA ILE A 99 -1.92 8.88 -9.27
C ILE A 99 -3.26 9.57 -9.53
N TRP A 100 -4.13 8.93 -10.30
CA TRP A 100 -5.50 9.42 -10.50
C TRP A 100 -6.37 8.94 -9.35
N VAL A 101 -7.11 9.86 -8.75
CA VAL A 101 -8.10 9.56 -7.73
C VAL A 101 -9.47 9.61 -8.40
N LEU A 102 -10.28 8.56 -8.23
CA LEU A 102 -11.64 8.54 -8.77
C LEU A 102 -12.49 9.61 -8.05
N PRO A 103 -13.46 10.23 -8.76
CA PRO A 103 -14.36 11.23 -8.16
C PRO A 103 -15.19 10.66 -7.01
N GLU A 104 -15.56 9.39 -7.12
CA GLU A 104 -16.25 8.62 -6.09
C GLU A 104 -15.29 7.61 -5.49
N GLY A 105 -15.15 7.65 -4.17
CA GLY A 105 -14.34 6.71 -3.42
C GLY A 105 -15.05 5.39 -3.15
N LYS A 106 -14.52 4.65 -2.18
CA LYS A 106 -15.14 3.46 -1.61
C LYS A 106 -15.72 3.82 -0.24
N GLY A 107 -16.94 3.35 0.05
CA GLY A 107 -17.42 3.31 1.43
C GLY A 107 -16.61 2.31 2.26
N ASN A 108 -16.59 2.50 3.59
CA ASN A 108 -15.98 1.52 4.50
C ASN A 108 -16.80 0.22 4.54
N SER A 109 -16.20 -0.90 4.97
CA SER A 109 -16.97 -2.14 5.20
C SER A 109 -18.07 -1.91 6.25
N SER A 110 -19.13 -2.71 6.20
CA SER A 110 -20.25 -2.62 7.16
C SER A 110 -19.80 -2.75 8.61
N GLN A 111 -18.75 -3.54 8.90
CA GLN A 111 -18.17 -3.65 10.24
C GLN A 111 -17.48 -2.33 10.69
N GLN A 112 -16.80 -1.64 9.78
CA GLN A 112 -16.13 -0.36 10.06
C GLN A 112 -17.13 0.80 10.20
N MET A 113 -18.21 0.78 9.41
CA MET A 113 -19.27 1.79 9.52
C MET A 113 -19.88 1.86 10.92
N LYS A 114 -20.04 0.69 11.58
CA LYS A 114 -20.63 0.59 12.92
C LYS A 114 -19.71 1.11 14.03
N ALA A 115 -18.39 1.03 13.85
CA ALA A 115 -17.40 1.40 14.87
C ALA A 115 -16.79 2.81 14.67
N HIS A 116 -16.66 3.28 13.42
CA HIS A 116 -15.91 4.51 13.09
C HIS A 116 -16.63 5.45 12.11
N GLY A 117 -17.90 5.17 11.79
CA GLY A 117 -18.69 5.96 10.84
C GLY A 117 -18.31 5.76 9.37
N ARG A 118 -19.09 6.37 8.46
CA ARG A 118 -18.77 6.40 7.03
C ARG A 118 -17.68 7.43 6.79
N SER A 119 -16.51 6.97 6.37
CA SER A 119 -15.43 7.80 5.85
C SER A 119 -15.10 7.27 4.47
N GLU A 120 -14.99 8.14 3.49
CA GLU A 120 -14.69 7.72 2.13
C GLU A 120 -13.21 7.41 1.99
N THR A 121 -12.88 6.26 1.39
CA THR A 121 -11.49 5.87 1.12
C THR A 121 -11.20 6.03 -0.37
N ARG A 122 -10.03 6.59 -0.71
CA ARG A 122 -9.65 6.86 -2.11
C ARG A 122 -9.55 5.57 -2.91
N LYS A 123 -10.20 5.54 -4.07
CA LYS A 123 -9.91 4.59 -5.15
C LYS A 123 -8.98 5.27 -6.14
N CYS A 124 -7.95 4.56 -6.56
CA CYS A 124 -6.90 5.18 -7.33
C CYS A 124 -6.47 4.33 -8.53
N VAL A 125 -5.99 5.00 -9.58
CA VAL A 125 -5.28 4.39 -10.71
C VAL A 125 -3.89 4.99 -10.78
N TYR A 126 -2.87 4.16 -10.64
CA TYR A 126 -1.46 4.58 -10.68
C TYR A 126 -0.96 4.44 -12.10
N LEU A 127 -0.31 5.48 -12.61
CA LEU A 127 0.40 5.44 -13.87
C LEU A 127 1.90 5.45 -13.58
N TRP A 128 2.54 4.32 -13.82
CA TRP A 128 3.98 4.17 -13.74
C TRP A 128 4.57 3.97 -15.13
N GLU A 129 5.78 4.48 -15.36
CA GLU A 129 6.53 4.29 -16.59
C GLU A 129 7.87 3.60 -16.30
N ARG A 130 8.21 2.57 -17.07
CA ARG A 130 9.47 1.85 -16.94
C ARG A 130 10.64 2.76 -17.34
N GLN A 131 11.61 2.92 -16.42
CA GLN A 131 12.81 3.74 -16.63
C GLN A 131 13.77 3.20 -17.70
#